data_AF-A0A1V4WMD1-F1
#
_entry.id   AF-A0A1V4WMD1-F1
#
_cell.length_a   1.000
_cell.length_b   1.000
_cell.length_c   1.000
_cell.angle_alpha   90.00
_cell.angle_beta   90.00
_cell.angle_gamma   90.00
#
_symmetry.space_group_name_H-M   'P 1'
#
loop_
_entity.id
_entity.type
_entity.pdbx_description
1 polymer ?
#
loop_
_entity_poly.entity_id
_entity_poly.type
_entity_poly.pdbx_seq_one_letter_code
_entity_poly.pdbx_strand_id
1 'polypeptide(L)'
;MALTRNQRAVASALDRVPPGATGDMDTVFDSLLSLTIPGARGAYDQMGGLVHTALTGATFSSFSRYMNNITDRMDGFVTGGSPGMYAGYPLLAARGVVASDAAGALFSALGSTGSTRKPGWGLWARGYGSMGNRRGNDISTKYDYDLAGIVAGFDGKIGDSLLAGASVGCSHSKTTMKDLSDTGRVSGHQGSLYEAYRRGPWHVRGIMAYGYNRYDTSRDVSFGAIARTASASYSGRALGAHLETGRRIVTPHVDIIPVASIEGAYLARDSFRETGAGALDLDVDRDRASSLLSSLGVRLRKQYKAPSGTITPEVKALWLHEFATDDYTVSAIFSGSPLSTFTIRGDRPDRNSANAGLTLTWETEKGMGLCLSYDAILSGDHTEHGGSLGVKYRW
;
A
#
# COMPACT_ATOMS: atom_id res chain seq x y z
N MET A 1 -20.46 30.84 -0.77
CA MET A 1 -19.56 30.79 -1.95
C MET A 1 -19.01 29.40 -2.23
N ALA A 2 -18.72 28.56 -1.21
CA ALA A 2 -18.27 27.17 -1.36
C ALA A 2 -19.31 26.23 -2.02
N LEU A 3 -18.84 25.25 -2.80
CA LEU A 3 -19.66 24.24 -3.48
C LEU A 3 -19.43 22.83 -2.91
N THR A 4 -18.17 22.43 -2.75
CA THR A 4 -17.83 21.08 -2.25
C THR A 4 -18.01 20.98 -0.74
N ARG A 5 -17.99 19.75 -0.21
CA ARG A 5 -18.04 19.51 1.24
C ARG A 5 -16.81 20.11 1.93
N ASN A 6 -15.63 19.94 1.32
CA ASN A 6 -14.36 20.43 1.85
C ASN A 6 -14.27 21.96 1.81
N GLN A 7 -14.66 22.60 0.70
CA GLN A 7 -14.71 24.07 0.63
C GLN A 7 -15.63 24.66 1.70
N ARG A 8 -16.78 24.03 1.95
CA ARG A 8 -17.71 24.47 3.00
C ARG A 8 -17.13 24.31 4.39
N ALA A 9 -16.43 23.20 4.65
CA ALA A 9 -15.76 22.97 5.93
C ALA A 9 -14.69 24.04 6.20
N VAL A 10 -13.82 24.31 5.23
CA VAL A 10 -12.77 25.33 5.33
C VAL A 10 -13.37 26.73 5.49
N ALA A 11 -14.32 27.11 4.63
CA ALA A 11 -14.98 28.42 4.71
C ALA A 11 -15.66 28.61 6.08
N SER A 12 -16.37 27.60 6.57
CA SER A 12 -17.04 27.67 7.88
C SER A 12 -16.06 27.82 9.06
N ALA A 13 -14.82 27.35 8.91
CA ALA A 13 -13.81 27.56 9.93
C ALA A 13 -13.21 28.96 9.90
N LEU A 14 -13.06 29.53 8.71
CA LEU A 14 -12.62 30.91 8.53
C LEU A 14 -13.69 31.91 8.99
N ASP A 15 -14.97 31.64 8.74
CA ASP A 15 -16.09 32.50 9.19
C ASP A 15 -16.20 32.62 10.72
N ARG A 16 -15.60 31.67 11.46
CA ARG A 16 -15.58 31.68 12.94
C ARG A 16 -14.38 32.42 13.53
N VAL A 17 -13.47 32.91 12.70
CA VAL A 17 -12.40 33.80 13.19
C VAL A 17 -13.05 35.12 13.63
N PRO A 18 -12.81 35.59 14.87
CA PRO A 18 -13.41 36.84 15.33
C PRO A 18 -13.08 38.02 14.39
N PRO A 19 -14.04 38.95 14.16
CA PRO A 19 -13.78 40.18 13.42
C PRO A 19 -12.62 40.95 14.08
N GLY A 20 -11.60 41.32 13.30
CA GLY A 20 -10.38 41.95 13.81
C GLY A 20 -9.25 40.95 14.11
N ALA A 21 -9.13 39.87 13.34
CA ALA A 21 -7.95 39.02 13.35
C ALA A 21 -6.70 39.92 13.23
N THR A 22 -5.78 39.83 14.18
CA THR A 22 -4.53 40.61 14.15
C THR A 22 -3.39 39.75 13.64
N GLY A 23 -2.45 40.35 12.90
CA GLY A 23 -1.24 39.66 12.44
C GLY A 23 -1.47 38.87 11.15
N ASP A 24 -0.81 37.72 11.02
CA ASP A 24 -0.71 37.00 9.75
C ASP A 24 -2.07 36.53 9.17
N MET A 25 -3.04 36.22 10.04
CA MET A 25 -4.38 35.80 9.60
C MET A 25 -5.17 36.97 8.97
N ASP A 26 -4.85 38.23 9.30
CA ASP A 26 -5.45 39.41 8.65
C ASP A 26 -5.05 39.47 7.18
N THR A 27 -3.77 39.22 6.88
CA THR A 27 -3.25 39.14 5.50
C THR A 27 -3.91 38.03 4.69
N VAL A 28 -4.28 36.92 5.33
CA VAL A 28 -5.08 35.83 4.73
C VAL A 28 -6.47 36.32 4.34
N PHE A 29 -7.17 37.00 5.25
CA PHE A 29 -8.51 37.52 4.96
C PHE A 29 -8.51 38.58 3.87
N ASP A 30 -7.59 39.55 3.93
CA ASP A 30 -7.46 40.58 2.90
C ASP A 30 -7.23 39.96 1.52
N SER A 31 -6.34 38.97 1.46
CA SER A 31 -6.07 38.23 0.22
C SER A 31 -7.32 37.48 -0.27
N LEU A 32 -8.08 36.81 0.61
CA LEU A 32 -9.31 36.11 0.24
C LEU A 32 -10.42 37.06 -0.24
N LEU A 33 -10.60 38.20 0.43
CA LEU A 33 -11.63 39.19 0.09
C LEU A 33 -11.35 39.89 -1.24
N SER A 34 -10.09 39.93 -1.67
CA SER A 34 -9.69 40.46 -2.98
C SER A 34 -10.01 39.54 -4.16
N LEU A 35 -10.36 38.27 -3.91
CA LEU A 35 -10.56 37.27 -4.96
C LEU A 35 -11.97 37.30 -5.55
N THR A 36 -12.06 36.80 -6.79
CA THR A 36 -13.35 36.42 -7.38
C THR A 36 -13.93 35.19 -6.68
N ILE A 37 -15.24 34.95 -6.82
CA ILE A 37 -15.90 33.75 -6.23
C ILE A 37 -15.20 32.44 -6.63
N PRO A 38 -14.84 32.20 -7.92
CA PRO A 38 -14.05 31.03 -8.29
C PRO A 38 -12.65 31.01 -7.64
N GLY A 39 -11.99 32.17 -7.53
CA GLY A 39 -10.69 32.28 -6.87
C GLY A 39 -10.75 31.91 -5.38
N ALA A 40 -11.77 32.38 -4.66
CA ALA A 40 -11.97 32.03 -3.25
C ALA A 40 -12.23 30.52 -3.06
N ARG A 41 -12.96 29.88 -3.98
CA ARG A 41 -13.16 28.41 -3.97
C ARG A 41 -11.84 27.66 -4.09
N GLY A 42 -11.01 28.05 -5.06
CA GLY A 42 -9.68 27.46 -5.23
C GLY A 42 -8.78 27.67 -4.00
N ALA A 43 -8.86 28.84 -3.37
CA ALA A 43 -8.16 29.10 -2.11
C ALA A 43 -8.63 28.15 -0.98
N TYR A 44 -9.94 27.92 -0.84
CA TYR A 44 -10.46 26.95 0.14
C TYR A 44 -9.94 25.53 -0.11
N ASP A 45 -9.86 25.09 -1.37
CA ASP A 45 -9.32 23.77 -1.72
C ASP A 45 -7.84 23.64 -1.34
N GLN A 46 -7.04 24.68 -1.61
CA GLN A 46 -5.61 24.70 -1.25
C GLN A 46 -5.37 24.75 0.26
N MET A 47 -6.22 25.45 1.02
CA MET A 47 -6.09 25.57 2.48
C MET A 47 -6.48 24.29 3.24
N GLY A 48 -7.25 23.40 2.62
CA GLY A 48 -7.89 22.26 3.27
C GLY A 48 -7.00 21.03 3.52
N GLY A 49 -5.72 20.98 3.14
CA GLY A 49 -4.89 19.82 3.45
C GLY A 49 -5.35 18.49 2.82
N LEU A 50 -5.95 18.53 1.61
CA LEU A 50 -6.58 17.37 0.97
C LEU A 50 -5.62 16.18 0.79
N VAL A 51 -4.32 16.44 0.59
CA VAL A 51 -3.27 15.42 0.48
C VAL A 51 -3.24 14.44 1.66
N HIS A 52 -3.60 14.89 2.88
CA HIS A 52 -3.62 14.03 4.06
C HIS A 52 -4.68 12.92 3.95
N THR A 53 -5.79 13.15 3.25
CA THR A 53 -6.81 12.11 3.02
C THR A 53 -6.36 11.10 1.95
N ALA A 54 -5.67 11.56 0.91
CA ALA A 54 -5.15 10.70 -0.17
C ALA A 54 -4.09 9.71 0.35
N LEU A 55 -3.25 10.15 1.30
CA LEU A 55 -2.21 9.30 1.90
C LEU A 55 -2.76 8.11 2.68
N THR A 56 -3.98 8.20 3.21
CA THR A 56 -4.66 7.05 3.85
C THR A 56 -4.90 5.95 2.83
N GLY A 57 -5.47 6.28 1.67
CA GLY A 57 -5.69 5.33 0.58
C GLY A 57 -4.37 4.73 0.05
N ALA A 58 -3.37 5.58 -0.22
CA ALA A 58 -2.05 5.11 -0.69
C ALA A 58 -1.36 4.17 0.32
N THR A 59 -1.53 4.42 1.63
CA THR A 59 -1.00 3.54 2.69
C THR A 59 -1.67 2.17 2.65
N PHE A 60 -3.00 2.11 2.52
CA PHE A 60 -3.72 0.83 2.39
C PHE A 60 -3.28 0.06 1.15
N SER A 61 -3.20 0.71 -0.03
CA SER A 61 -2.70 0.08 -1.25
C SER A 61 -1.29 -0.49 -1.07
N SER A 62 -0.38 0.28 -0.44
CA SER A 62 0.98 -0.22 -0.13
C SER A 62 0.96 -1.43 0.80
N PHE A 63 0.09 -1.45 1.80
CA PHE A 63 0.01 -2.52 2.79
C PHE A 63 -0.61 -3.80 2.23
N SER A 64 -1.68 -3.68 1.44
CA SER A 64 -2.27 -4.80 0.69
C SER A 64 -1.29 -5.39 -0.31
N ARG A 65 -0.46 -4.58 -0.99
CA ARG A 65 0.60 -5.10 -1.87
C ARG A 65 1.67 -5.89 -1.14
N TYR A 66 2.06 -5.46 0.05
CA TYR A 66 2.98 -6.22 0.89
C TYR A 66 2.39 -7.61 1.22
N MET A 67 1.12 -7.68 1.63
CA MET A 67 0.44 -8.96 1.92
C MET A 67 0.25 -9.82 0.67
N ASN A 68 -0.11 -9.24 -0.48
CA ASN A 68 -0.25 -9.95 -1.75
C ASN A 68 1.05 -10.65 -2.18
N ASN A 69 2.21 -10.00 -2.00
CA ASN A 69 3.50 -10.63 -2.27
C ASN A 69 3.76 -11.88 -1.42
N ILE A 70 3.20 -11.95 -0.21
CA ILE A 70 3.30 -13.11 0.70
C ILE A 70 2.27 -14.18 0.29
N THR A 71 1.05 -13.79 -0.07
CA THR A 71 0.05 -14.71 -0.61
C THR A 71 0.57 -15.43 -1.85
N ASP A 72 1.12 -14.68 -2.81
CA ASP A 72 1.73 -15.21 -4.04
C ASP A 72 2.99 -16.06 -3.75
N ARG A 73 3.66 -15.84 -2.59
CA ARG A 73 4.79 -16.68 -2.16
C ARG A 73 4.31 -18.06 -1.70
N MET A 74 3.12 -18.13 -1.10
CA MET A 74 2.48 -19.35 -0.61
C MET A 74 1.78 -20.15 -1.72
N ASP A 75 1.52 -19.57 -2.90
CA ASP A 75 0.86 -20.25 -4.03
C ASP A 75 1.49 -21.61 -4.32
N GLY A 76 2.81 -21.61 -4.46
CA GLY A 76 3.55 -22.81 -4.75
C GLY A 76 3.32 -23.97 -3.79
N PHE A 77 3.14 -23.67 -2.50
CA PHE A 77 2.83 -24.67 -1.48
C PHE A 77 1.44 -25.24 -1.71
N VAL A 78 0.43 -24.38 -1.79
CA VAL A 78 -0.95 -24.85 -1.80
C VAL A 78 -1.36 -25.52 -3.11
N THR A 79 -0.70 -25.19 -4.22
CA THR A 79 -0.94 -25.80 -5.52
C THR A 79 -0.09 -27.03 -5.78
N GLY A 80 0.56 -27.61 -4.76
CA GLY A 80 1.40 -28.80 -4.97
C GLY A 80 2.50 -28.60 -5.99
N GLY A 81 3.05 -27.37 -6.09
CA GLY A 81 4.31 -27.14 -6.77
C GLY A 81 5.40 -28.03 -6.17
N SER A 82 6.43 -28.35 -6.96
CA SER A 82 7.46 -29.30 -6.60
C SER A 82 7.99 -29.04 -5.17
N PRO A 83 8.28 -30.10 -4.39
CA PRO A 83 8.92 -29.98 -3.08
C PRO A 83 10.19 -29.13 -3.07
N GLY A 84 10.84 -28.96 -4.23
CA GLY A 84 11.98 -28.08 -4.50
C GLY A 84 11.73 -26.57 -4.34
N MET A 85 10.53 -26.18 -3.92
CA MET A 85 10.14 -24.82 -3.59
C MET A 85 10.62 -24.33 -2.20
N TYR A 86 11.52 -24.99 -1.46
CA TYR A 86 11.85 -24.57 -0.07
C TYR A 86 13.27 -24.98 0.36
N ALA A 87 14.27 -24.09 0.21
CA ALA A 87 15.57 -23.93 0.91
C ALA A 87 16.35 -22.77 0.21
N GLY A 88 17.54 -22.33 0.64
CA GLY A 88 18.23 -21.04 0.28
C GLY A 88 19.58 -21.10 -0.53
N TYR A 89 20.19 -19.94 -0.87
CA TYR A 89 21.62 -19.47 -0.94
C TYR A 89 21.61 -18.03 -1.52
N PRO A 90 22.61 -17.17 -1.24
CA PRO A 90 22.52 -15.71 -1.44
C PRO A 90 22.47 -15.23 -2.91
N LEU A 91 21.67 -14.20 -3.15
CA LEU A 91 21.66 -13.38 -4.36
C LEU A 91 23.02 -12.69 -4.56
N LEU A 92 23.71 -13.00 -5.66
CA LEU A 92 24.70 -12.09 -6.25
C LEU A 92 23.97 -11.07 -7.14
N ALA A 93 23.90 -9.81 -6.71
CA ALA A 93 24.01 -8.62 -7.57
C ALA A 93 23.71 -7.33 -6.78
N ALA A 94 24.76 -6.62 -6.35
CA ALA A 94 24.86 -5.15 -6.38
C ALA A 94 26.26 -4.75 -5.87
N ARG A 95 27.26 -4.72 -6.75
CA ARG A 95 28.46 -3.92 -6.50
C ARG A 95 28.04 -2.46 -6.71
N GLY A 96 27.77 -1.73 -5.62
CA GLY A 96 27.51 -0.30 -5.71
C GLY A 96 26.80 0.32 -4.51
N VAL A 97 27.58 0.55 -3.45
CA VAL A 97 27.44 1.64 -2.45
C VAL A 97 26.28 1.55 -1.43
N VAL A 98 26.71 1.49 -0.15
CA VAL A 98 25.99 1.46 1.15
C VAL A 98 25.21 0.19 1.49
N ALA A 99 25.91 -0.94 1.62
CA ALA A 99 25.44 -2.03 2.47
C ALA A 99 25.53 -1.56 3.93
N SER A 100 24.39 -1.45 4.63
CA SER A 100 24.39 -1.27 6.08
C SER A 100 25.04 -2.49 6.76
N ASP A 101 25.49 -2.32 8.00
CA ASP A 101 26.02 -3.44 8.80
C ASP A 101 25.04 -4.60 8.92
N ALA A 102 23.73 -4.34 8.79
CA ALA A 102 22.68 -5.37 8.74
C ALA A 102 22.71 -6.18 7.43
N ALA A 103 22.97 -5.55 6.29
CA ALA A 103 23.20 -6.26 5.03
C ALA A 103 24.49 -7.09 5.12
N GLY A 104 25.57 -6.53 5.69
CA GLY A 104 26.82 -7.25 5.94
C GLY A 104 26.66 -8.46 6.88
N ALA A 105 25.91 -8.31 7.97
CA ALA A 105 25.59 -9.38 8.90
C ALA A 105 24.70 -10.46 8.26
N LEU A 106 23.71 -10.06 7.44
CA LEU A 106 22.90 -10.98 6.65
C LEU A 106 23.77 -11.76 5.65
N PHE A 107 24.69 -11.08 4.94
CA PHE A 107 25.64 -11.73 4.02
C PHE A 107 26.60 -12.69 4.73
N SER A 108 27.08 -12.34 5.93
CA SER A 108 27.95 -13.19 6.73
C SER A 108 27.23 -14.43 7.26
N ALA A 109 25.99 -14.28 7.73
CA ALA A 109 25.13 -15.39 8.14
C ALA A 109 24.76 -16.32 6.97
N LEU A 110 24.62 -15.78 5.76
CA LEU A 110 24.36 -16.54 4.53
C LEU A 110 25.59 -17.28 3.99
N GLY A 111 26.81 -16.86 4.36
CA GLY A 111 28.08 -17.48 3.93
C GLY A 111 28.58 -18.61 4.83
N SER A 112 28.01 -18.79 6.03
CA SER A 112 28.57 -19.69 7.06
C SER A 112 27.83 -21.02 7.28
N THR A 113 26.78 -21.34 6.53
CA THR A 113 26.03 -22.59 6.75
C THR A 113 26.59 -23.74 5.92
N GLY A 114 27.51 -24.49 6.53
CA GLY A 114 28.00 -25.77 6.03
C GLY A 114 26.89 -26.81 5.85
N SER A 115 27.10 -27.68 4.87
CA SER A 115 26.18 -28.71 4.39
C SER A 115 25.68 -29.66 5.48
N THR A 116 24.43 -29.49 5.91
CA THR A 116 23.61 -30.61 6.42
C THR A 116 22.18 -30.48 5.88
N ARG A 117 21.81 -31.42 5.01
CA ARG A 117 20.57 -31.46 4.24
C ARG A 117 19.39 -31.85 5.15
N LYS A 118 18.78 -30.86 5.82
CA LYS A 118 17.44 -31.03 6.42
C LYS A 118 16.38 -30.37 5.52
N PRO A 119 15.33 -31.09 5.11
CA PRO A 119 14.19 -30.47 4.44
C PRO A 119 13.45 -29.64 5.49
N GLY A 120 13.17 -28.38 5.20
CA GLY A 120 12.36 -27.59 6.11
C GLY A 120 12.20 -26.17 5.66
N TRP A 121 13.28 -25.39 5.71
CA TRP A 121 13.24 -23.92 5.73
C TRP A 121 14.01 -23.29 4.58
N GLY A 122 13.49 -22.21 4.00
CA GLY A 122 14.10 -21.47 2.90
C GLY A 122 13.88 -19.95 3.01
N LEU A 123 14.75 -19.23 2.30
CA LEU A 123 14.70 -17.77 2.19
C LEU A 123 14.18 -17.35 0.83
N TRP A 124 13.49 -16.21 0.79
CA TRP A 124 13.00 -15.62 -0.43
C TRP A 124 13.03 -14.09 -0.34
N ALA A 125 13.13 -13.43 -1.48
CA ALA A 125 13.00 -11.99 -1.59
C ALA A 125 12.24 -11.62 -2.87
N ARG A 126 11.46 -10.53 -2.81
CA ARG A 126 10.73 -9.96 -3.93
C ARG A 126 10.87 -8.44 -3.93
N GLY A 127 11.24 -7.90 -5.08
CA GLY A 127 11.02 -6.48 -5.38
C GLY A 127 9.64 -6.32 -6.00
N TYR A 128 8.92 -5.28 -5.62
CA TYR A 128 7.61 -4.96 -6.18
C TYR A 128 7.46 -3.46 -6.39
N GLY A 129 6.56 -3.09 -7.30
CA GLY A 129 6.20 -1.71 -7.52
C GLY A 129 4.81 -1.58 -8.12
N SER A 130 4.25 -0.39 -8.01
CA SER A 130 2.95 -0.08 -8.60
C SER A 130 2.76 1.38 -8.90
N MET A 131 1.87 1.64 -9.84
CA MET A 131 1.42 2.95 -10.26
C MET A 131 -0.10 2.95 -10.17
N GLY A 132 -0.65 3.90 -9.43
CA GLY A 132 -2.08 4.03 -9.19
C GLY A 132 -2.58 5.40 -9.57
N ASN A 133 -3.80 5.44 -10.06
CA ASN A 133 -4.51 6.64 -10.48
C ASN A 133 -5.88 6.64 -9.84
N ARG A 134 -6.22 7.71 -9.13
CA ARG A 134 -7.56 7.96 -8.61
C ARG A 134 -8.18 9.12 -9.39
N ARG A 135 -9.38 8.91 -9.93
CA ARG A 135 -10.15 9.90 -10.68
C ARG A 135 -11.59 9.95 -10.14
N GLY A 136 -11.74 10.46 -8.94
CA GLY A 136 -13.07 10.76 -8.41
C GLY A 136 -13.60 12.13 -8.86
N ASN A 137 -14.80 12.46 -8.38
CA ASN A 137 -15.51 13.68 -8.75
C ASN A 137 -15.08 14.91 -7.92
N ASP A 138 -14.43 14.71 -6.77
CA ASP A 138 -13.92 15.77 -5.90
C ASP A 138 -12.37 15.87 -6.00
N ILE A 139 -11.83 17.06 -5.76
CA ILE A 139 -10.39 17.35 -5.80
C ILE A 139 -9.61 16.45 -4.82
N SER A 140 -10.21 16.12 -3.66
CA SER A 140 -9.62 15.22 -2.66
C SER A 140 -9.42 13.78 -3.15
N THR A 141 -10.04 13.44 -4.28
CA THR A 141 -10.04 12.10 -4.87
C THR A 141 -9.39 12.06 -6.25
N LYS A 142 -8.54 13.05 -6.57
CA LYS A 142 -7.80 13.10 -7.83
C LYS A 142 -6.31 13.19 -7.57
N TYR A 143 -5.65 12.04 -7.62
CA TYR A 143 -4.22 11.93 -7.38
C TYR A 143 -3.63 10.73 -8.13
N ASP A 144 -2.34 10.83 -8.43
CA ASP A 144 -1.53 9.70 -8.85
C ASP A 144 -0.61 9.28 -7.69
N TYR A 145 -0.29 8.00 -7.60
CA TYR A 145 0.74 7.52 -6.69
C TYR A 145 1.60 6.45 -7.33
N ASP A 146 2.89 6.51 -6.99
CA ASP A 146 3.88 5.49 -7.32
C ASP A 146 4.31 4.82 -6.03
N LEU A 147 4.58 3.53 -6.09
CA LEU A 147 5.05 2.72 -4.98
C LEU A 147 6.16 1.81 -5.47
N ALA A 148 7.21 1.69 -4.65
CA ALA A 148 8.22 0.67 -4.80
C ALA A 148 8.51 0.05 -3.43
N GLY A 149 8.84 -1.23 -3.40
CA GLY A 149 9.18 -1.90 -2.16
C GLY A 149 9.95 -3.19 -2.38
N ILE A 150 10.54 -3.66 -1.29
CA ILE A 150 11.21 -4.94 -1.22
C ILE A 150 10.68 -5.67 0.01
N VAL A 151 10.39 -6.95 -0.16
CA VAL A 151 10.03 -7.86 0.93
C VAL A 151 10.96 -9.06 0.89
N ALA A 152 11.39 -9.50 2.07
CA ALA A 152 12.16 -10.71 2.25
C ALA A 152 11.56 -11.52 3.40
N GLY A 153 11.64 -12.84 3.30
CA GLY A 153 11.09 -13.71 4.31
C GLY A 153 11.80 -15.04 4.39
N PHE A 154 11.46 -15.75 5.45
CA PHE A 154 11.87 -17.13 5.67
C PHE A 154 10.63 -17.96 5.99
N ASP A 155 10.49 -19.10 5.32
CA ASP A 155 9.41 -20.04 5.59
C ASP A 155 9.89 -21.47 5.55
N GLY A 156 9.16 -22.35 6.23
CA GLY A 156 9.40 -23.76 6.15
C GLY A 156 8.16 -24.62 6.27
N LYS A 157 8.31 -25.86 5.78
CA LYS A 157 7.28 -26.89 5.90
C LYS A 157 7.32 -27.56 7.26
N ILE A 158 6.14 -27.72 7.86
CA ILE A 158 5.91 -28.48 9.08
C ILE A 158 5.05 -29.68 8.68
N GLY A 159 5.68 -30.84 8.49
CA GLY A 159 5.06 -31.99 7.84
C GLY A 159 4.71 -31.71 6.37
N ASP A 160 3.72 -32.41 5.82
CA ASP A 160 3.34 -32.33 4.40
C ASP A 160 2.21 -31.34 4.09
N SER A 161 1.56 -30.82 5.14
CA SER A 161 0.31 -30.07 5.06
C SER A 161 0.40 -28.64 5.56
N LEU A 162 1.43 -28.25 6.29
CA LEU A 162 1.57 -26.89 6.82
C LEU A 162 2.88 -26.25 6.33
N LEU A 163 2.79 -24.98 5.95
CA LEU A 163 3.91 -24.07 5.77
C LEU A 163 3.72 -22.88 6.70
N ALA A 164 4.77 -22.47 7.38
CA ALA A 164 4.78 -21.30 8.26
C ALA A 164 6.02 -20.46 8.00
N GLY A 165 5.91 -19.15 8.16
CA GLY A 165 7.03 -18.25 7.95
C GLY A 165 6.81 -16.85 8.51
N ALA A 166 7.85 -16.05 8.38
CA ALA A 166 7.82 -14.63 8.71
C ALA A 166 8.48 -13.83 7.60
N SER A 167 8.08 -12.57 7.45
CA SER A 167 8.69 -11.66 6.49
C SER A 167 8.83 -10.26 7.04
N VAL A 168 9.74 -9.51 6.44
CA VAL A 168 9.96 -8.09 6.66
C VAL A 168 10.03 -7.38 5.32
N GLY A 169 9.61 -6.13 5.28
CA GLY A 169 9.63 -5.33 4.07
C GLY A 169 9.87 -3.86 4.35
N CYS A 170 10.30 -3.16 3.31
CA CYS A 170 10.27 -1.72 3.26
C CYS A 170 9.61 -1.26 1.97
N SER A 171 8.92 -0.13 2.05
CA SER A 171 8.29 0.49 0.90
C SER A 171 8.48 1.99 0.90
N HIS A 172 8.46 2.57 -0.29
CA HIS A 172 8.42 4.00 -0.50
C HIS A 172 7.34 4.32 -1.51
N SER A 173 6.48 5.29 -1.18
CA SER A 173 5.45 5.79 -2.06
C SER A 173 5.50 7.30 -2.17
N LYS A 174 5.19 7.81 -3.35
CA LYS A 174 4.98 9.23 -3.62
C LYS A 174 3.57 9.43 -4.18
N THR A 175 2.83 10.35 -3.61
CA THR A 175 1.49 10.76 -4.04
C THR A 175 1.54 12.21 -4.49
N THR A 176 0.91 12.51 -5.63
CA THR A 176 0.80 13.86 -6.19
C THR A 176 -0.66 14.15 -6.50
N MET A 177 -1.19 15.24 -5.95
CA MET A 177 -2.54 15.69 -6.26
C MET A 177 -2.59 16.27 -7.69
N LYS A 178 -3.72 16.09 -8.39
CA LYS A 178 -3.84 16.55 -9.80
C LYS A 178 -4.26 17.99 -9.94
N ASP A 179 -5.23 18.37 -9.10
CA ASP A 179 -5.87 19.67 -9.13
C ASP A 179 -5.29 20.60 -8.04
N LEU A 180 -4.24 20.16 -7.32
CA LEU A 180 -3.50 20.90 -6.30
C LEU A 180 -2.00 20.65 -6.44
N SER A 181 -1.19 21.63 -6.05
CA SER A 181 0.27 21.52 -5.99
C SER A 181 0.75 20.83 -4.70
N ASP A 182 0.05 19.77 -4.29
CA ASP A 182 0.35 19.05 -3.05
C ASP A 182 1.07 17.74 -3.36
N THR A 183 2.07 17.42 -2.55
CA THR A 183 2.79 16.16 -2.61
C THR A 183 2.89 15.52 -1.24
N GLY A 184 2.85 14.19 -1.22
CA GLY A 184 3.08 13.40 -0.03
C GLY A 184 4.00 12.23 -0.33
N ARG A 185 4.89 11.91 0.61
CA ARG A 185 5.76 10.74 0.57
C ARG A 185 5.49 9.87 1.79
N VAL A 186 5.47 8.56 1.58
CA VAL A 186 5.31 7.58 2.64
C VAL A 186 6.49 6.62 2.59
N SER A 187 7.21 6.48 3.68
CA SER A 187 8.22 5.45 3.86
C SER A 187 7.73 4.45 4.90
N GLY A 188 7.54 3.21 4.48
CA GLY A 188 6.96 2.14 5.29
C GLY A 188 7.97 1.06 5.64
N HIS A 189 7.86 0.52 6.86
CA HIS A 189 8.52 -0.70 7.30
C HIS A 189 7.45 -1.68 7.76
N GLN A 190 7.44 -2.89 7.21
CA GLN A 190 6.42 -3.90 7.49
C GLN A 190 7.04 -5.18 8.01
N GLY A 191 6.31 -5.90 8.86
CA GLY A 191 6.64 -7.24 9.31
C GLY A 191 5.39 -8.10 9.39
N SER A 192 5.52 -9.40 9.13
CA SER A 192 4.39 -10.32 9.18
C SER A 192 4.77 -11.73 9.57
N LEU A 193 3.77 -12.45 10.07
CA LEU A 193 3.74 -13.90 10.20
C LEU A 193 2.71 -14.44 9.22
N TYR A 194 3.00 -15.58 8.60
CA TYR A 194 2.11 -16.18 7.64
C TYR A 194 2.15 -17.70 7.68
N GLU A 195 1.02 -18.30 7.33
CA GLU A 195 0.84 -19.74 7.33
C GLU A 195 0.00 -20.16 6.11
N ALA A 196 0.29 -21.34 5.56
CA ALA A 196 -0.52 -21.98 4.55
C ALA A 196 -0.74 -23.44 4.94
N TYR A 197 -2.00 -23.84 4.99
CA TYR A 197 -2.42 -25.21 5.25
C TYR A 197 -3.04 -25.82 3.99
N ARG A 198 -2.66 -27.05 3.66
CA ARG A 198 -3.17 -27.79 2.50
C ARG A 198 -3.56 -29.21 2.88
N ARG A 199 -4.80 -29.59 2.53
CA ARG A 199 -5.33 -30.94 2.72
C ARG A 199 -6.10 -31.39 1.47
N GLY A 200 -5.52 -32.34 0.74
CA GLY A 200 -6.08 -32.81 -0.53
C GLY A 200 -6.21 -31.65 -1.53
N PRO A 201 -7.39 -31.43 -2.14
CA PRO A 201 -7.61 -30.32 -3.07
C PRO A 201 -7.80 -28.97 -2.37
N TRP A 202 -8.01 -28.93 -1.04
CA TRP A 202 -8.32 -27.71 -0.31
C TRP A 202 -7.08 -27.06 0.28
N HIS A 203 -7.11 -25.74 0.37
CA HIS A 203 -6.09 -24.98 1.08
C HIS A 203 -6.69 -23.78 1.82
N VAL A 204 -5.95 -23.33 2.83
CA VAL A 204 -6.20 -22.10 3.58
C VAL A 204 -4.87 -21.37 3.75
N ARG A 205 -4.88 -20.04 3.67
CA ARG A 205 -3.71 -19.18 3.92
C ARG A 205 -4.09 -18.09 4.89
N GLY A 206 -3.21 -17.79 5.83
CA GLY A 206 -3.35 -16.73 6.81
C GLY A 206 -2.12 -15.83 6.83
N ILE A 207 -2.32 -14.53 6.98
CA ILE A 207 -1.25 -13.54 7.20
C ILE A 207 -1.69 -12.62 8.32
N MET A 208 -0.78 -12.29 9.23
CA MET A 208 -0.90 -11.17 10.17
C MET A 208 0.28 -10.24 9.99
N ALA A 209 0.02 -8.95 9.80
CA ALA A 209 1.03 -7.96 9.47
C ALA A 209 0.92 -6.72 10.37
N TYR A 210 2.08 -6.12 10.65
CA TYR A 210 2.23 -4.83 11.29
C TYR A 210 3.10 -3.94 10.42
N GLY A 211 2.77 -2.66 10.35
CA GLY A 211 3.52 -1.65 9.60
C GLY A 211 3.74 -0.38 10.41
N TYR A 212 4.92 0.21 10.26
CA TYR A 212 5.22 1.56 10.71
C TYR A 212 5.49 2.43 9.49
N ASN A 213 4.82 3.58 9.41
CA ASN A 213 4.89 4.49 8.27
C ASN A 213 5.35 5.86 8.74
N ARG A 214 6.27 6.46 8.00
CA ARG A 214 6.65 7.88 8.10
C ARG A 214 6.08 8.62 6.91
N TYR A 215 5.40 9.73 7.19
CA TYR A 215 4.76 10.60 6.22
C TYR A 215 5.53 11.91 6.16
N ASP A 216 5.84 12.38 4.95
CA ASP A 216 6.40 13.69 4.70
C ASP A 216 5.53 14.39 3.64
N THR A 217 4.93 15.53 3.98
CA THR A 217 3.98 16.25 3.12
C THR A 217 4.45 17.66 2.83
N SER A 218 4.10 18.15 1.63
CA SER A 218 4.31 19.53 1.19
C SER A 218 3.06 19.98 0.46
N ARG A 219 2.46 21.08 0.90
CA ARG A 219 1.24 21.67 0.36
C ARG A 219 1.48 23.13 0.02
N ASP A 220 1.32 23.46 -1.25
CA ASP A 220 1.52 24.83 -1.73
C ASP A 220 0.20 25.59 -1.68
N VAL A 221 0.21 26.73 -1.00
CA VAL A 221 -0.94 27.62 -0.85
C VAL A 221 -0.62 28.94 -1.53
N SER A 222 -1.24 29.15 -2.68
CA SER A 222 -1.04 30.28 -3.55
C SER A 222 -2.36 30.89 -4.03
N PHE A 223 -2.71 32.04 -3.45
CA PHE A 223 -3.88 32.82 -3.84
C PHE A 223 -3.71 34.31 -3.48
N GLY A 224 -4.18 35.21 -4.35
CA GLY A 224 -4.02 36.65 -4.14
C GLY A 224 -2.54 37.03 -4.02
N ALA A 225 -2.17 37.68 -2.91
CA ALA A 225 -0.77 38.02 -2.60
C ALA A 225 -0.04 36.92 -1.79
N ILE A 226 -0.73 35.83 -1.44
CA ILE A 226 -0.16 34.72 -0.65
C ILE A 226 0.46 33.70 -1.58
N ALA A 227 1.71 33.34 -1.28
CA ALA A 227 2.42 32.20 -1.84
C ALA A 227 3.28 31.57 -0.74
N ARG A 228 2.84 30.45 -0.19
CA ARG A 228 3.46 29.78 0.96
C ARG A 228 3.43 28.27 0.80
N THR A 229 4.33 27.58 1.48
CA THR A 229 4.38 26.12 1.49
C THR A 229 4.27 25.60 2.91
N ALA A 230 3.23 24.81 3.18
CA ALA A 230 3.03 24.11 4.44
C ALA A 230 3.67 22.72 4.35
N SER A 231 4.54 22.39 5.31
CA SER A 231 5.26 21.11 5.37
C SER A 231 5.02 20.39 6.69
N ALA A 232 4.87 19.06 6.67
CA ALA A 232 4.76 18.24 7.88
C ALA A 232 5.53 16.93 7.75
N SER A 233 6.03 16.42 8.88
CA SER A 233 6.60 15.08 9.03
C SER A 233 5.97 14.40 10.24
N TYR A 234 5.37 13.22 10.05
CA TYR A 234 4.63 12.51 11.09
C TYR A 234 4.62 11.00 10.89
N SER A 235 4.13 10.26 11.87
CA SER A 235 4.16 8.80 11.91
C SER A 235 2.77 8.18 11.92
N GLY A 236 2.69 6.92 11.50
CA GLY A 236 1.49 6.11 11.65
C GLY A 236 1.82 4.62 11.75
N ARG A 237 0.84 3.86 12.25
CA ARG A 237 0.94 2.42 12.46
C ARG A 237 -0.22 1.71 11.76
N ALA A 238 0.10 0.66 11.03
CA ALA A 238 -0.87 -0.19 10.37
C ALA A 238 -0.87 -1.59 10.99
N LEU A 239 -2.05 -2.18 11.11
CA LEU A 239 -2.26 -3.58 11.44
C LEU A 239 -3.13 -4.18 10.36
N GLY A 240 -2.87 -5.42 9.97
CA GLY A 240 -3.84 -6.13 9.16
C GLY A 240 -3.69 -7.63 9.19
N ALA A 241 -4.74 -8.27 8.70
CA ALA A 241 -4.86 -9.71 8.63
C ALA A 241 -5.51 -10.08 7.31
N HIS A 242 -5.04 -11.18 6.74
CA HIS A 242 -5.57 -11.74 5.49
C HIS A 242 -5.86 -13.22 5.70
N LEU A 243 -7.04 -13.68 5.27
CA LEU A 243 -7.43 -15.08 5.30
C LEU A 243 -8.01 -15.46 3.94
N GLU A 244 -7.45 -16.49 3.32
CA GLU A 244 -7.88 -17.01 2.03
C GLU A 244 -8.15 -18.50 2.12
N THR A 245 -9.16 -18.98 1.41
CA THR A 245 -9.44 -20.39 1.19
C THR A 245 -9.66 -20.68 -0.29
N GLY A 246 -9.32 -21.88 -0.72
CA GLY A 246 -9.54 -22.29 -2.10
C GLY A 246 -9.48 -23.79 -2.32
N ARG A 247 -9.94 -24.21 -3.50
CA ARG A 247 -9.98 -25.62 -3.90
C ARG A 247 -9.34 -25.80 -5.27
N ARG A 248 -8.28 -26.58 -5.37
CA ARG A 248 -7.66 -26.94 -6.65
C ARG A 248 -8.41 -28.10 -7.30
N ILE A 249 -8.94 -27.84 -8.49
CA ILE A 249 -9.57 -28.83 -9.36
C ILE A 249 -8.58 -29.12 -10.49
N VAL A 250 -8.00 -30.32 -10.47
CA VAL A 250 -7.00 -30.73 -11.46
C VAL A 250 -7.73 -31.23 -12.72
N THR A 251 -7.35 -30.71 -13.89
CA THR A 251 -7.87 -31.17 -15.18
C THR A 251 -6.71 -31.49 -16.14
N PRO A 252 -6.95 -32.21 -17.26
CA PRO A 252 -5.90 -32.48 -18.25
C PRO A 252 -5.31 -31.20 -18.88
N HIS A 253 -6.09 -30.13 -18.99
CA HIS A 253 -5.71 -28.92 -19.71
C HIS A 253 -5.21 -27.82 -18.79
N VAL A 254 -5.91 -27.52 -17.70
CA VAL A 254 -5.59 -26.42 -16.77
C VAL A 254 -6.15 -26.72 -15.39
N ASP A 255 -5.41 -26.39 -14.33
CA ASP A 255 -5.96 -26.44 -12.99
C ASP A 255 -6.86 -25.22 -12.76
N ILE A 256 -8.04 -25.47 -12.22
CA ILE A 256 -9.00 -24.43 -11.87
C ILE A 256 -9.04 -24.31 -10.35
N ILE A 257 -8.81 -23.11 -9.84
CA ILE A 257 -8.70 -22.85 -8.40
C ILE A 257 -9.66 -21.72 -8.05
N PRO A 258 -10.95 -22.02 -7.76
CA PRO A 258 -11.82 -21.07 -7.08
C PRO A 258 -11.23 -20.68 -5.73
N VAL A 259 -11.27 -19.38 -5.43
CA VAL A 259 -10.76 -18.79 -4.19
C VAL A 259 -11.71 -17.75 -3.63
N ALA A 260 -11.71 -17.65 -2.31
CA ALA A 260 -12.38 -16.59 -1.57
C ALA A 260 -11.46 -16.11 -0.46
N SER A 261 -11.43 -14.81 -0.21
CA SER A 261 -10.61 -14.23 0.86
C SER A 261 -11.30 -13.06 1.55
N ILE A 262 -10.78 -12.74 2.74
CA ILE A 262 -11.09 -11.54 3.49
C ILE A 262 -9.78 -10.93 4.01
N GLU A 263 -9.68 -9.61 3.91
CA GLU A 263 -8.55 -8.82 4.36
C GLU A 263 -9.08 -7.66 5.20
N GLY A 264 -8.61 -7.59 6.45
CA GLY A 264 -8.88 -6.48 7.35
C GLY A 264 -7.62 -5.65 7.55
N ALA A 265 -7.72 -4.34 7.43
CA ALA A 265 -6.63 -3.42 7.72
C ALA A 265 -7.12 -2.26 8.60
N TYR A 266 -6.26 -1.83 9.52
CA TYR A 266 -6.48 -0.71 10.42
C TYR A 266 -5.24 0.17 10.42
N LEU A 267 -5.44 1.48 10.24
CA LEU A 267 -4.41 2.50 10.23
C LEU A 267 -4.71 3.52 11.32
N ALA A 268 -3.71 3.81 12.15
CA ALA A 268 -3.74 4.93 13.09
C ALA A 268 -2.56 5.86 12.82
N ARG A 269 -2.82 7.14 12.57
CA ARG A 269 -1.77 8.15 12.33
C ARG A 269 -1.70 9.10 13.52
N ASP A 270 -0.49 9.51 13.88
CA ASP A 270 -0.29 10.44 14.97
C ASP A 270 -0.74 11.85 14.58
N SER A 271 -1.11 12.65 15.59
CA SER A 271 -1.36 14.08 15.40
C SER A 271 -0.08 14.78 14.95
N PHE A 272 -0.22 15.85 14.19
CA PHE A 272 0.93 16.60 13.68
C PHE A 272 0.56 18.07 13.45
N ARG A 273 1.59 18.91 13.34
CA ARG A 273 1.44 20.31 12.96
C ARG A 273 2.26 20.58 11.71
N GLU A 274 1.66 21.25 10.73
CA GLU A 274 2.37 21.78 9.58
C GLU A 274 3.22 23.00 9.97
N THR A 275 4.20 23.32 9.13
CA THR A 275 5.09 24.47 9.31
C THR A 275 5.38 25.13 7.98
N GLY A 276 5.60 26.45 7.99
CA GLY A 276 6.08 27.21 6.84
C GLY A 276 5.02 28.06 6.13
N ALA A 277 3.73 27.88 6.46
CA ALA A 277 2.63 28.68 5.93
C ALA A 277 2.01 29.66 6.94
N GLY A 278 2.50 29.71 8.18
CA GLY A 278 2.10 30.70 9.19
C GLY A 278 0.69 30.42 9.70
N ALA A 279 -0.21 31.41 9.62
CA ALA A 279 -1.60 31.27 10.03
C ALA A 279 -2.35 30.14 9.28
N LEU A 280 -1.86 29.75 8.10
CA LEU A 280 -2.41 28.69 7.25
C LEU A 280 -1.82 27.29 7.53
N ASP A 281 -0.85 27.19 8.44
CA ASP A 281 -0.37 25.89 8.93
C ASP A 281 -1.50 25.17 9.67
N LEU A 282 -1.69 23.88 9.41
CA LEU A 282 -2.70 23.07 10.08
C LEU A 282 -2.14 22.37 11.31
N ASP A 283 -2.88 22.44 12.42
CA ASP A 283 -2.76 21.51 13.53
C ASP A 283 -3.79 20.40 13.32
N VAL A 284 -3.30 19.17 13.16
CA VAL A 284 -4.10 18.02 12.73
C VAL A 284 -4.14 16.98 13.82
N ASP A 285 -5.36 16.62 14.20
CA ASP A 285 -5.60 15.59 15.21
C ASP A 285 -5.20 14.21 14.71
N ARG A 286 -4.93 13.31 15.66
CA ARG A 286 -4.77 11.89 15.39
C ARG A 286 -6.03 11.36 14.71
N ASP A 287 -5.85 10.66 13.59
CA ASP A 287 -6.93 10.00 12.86
C ASP A 287 -6.74 8.49 12.76
N ARG A 288 -7.84 7.81 12.42
CA ARG A 288 -7.92 6.37 12.28
C ARG A 288 -8.74 6.03 11.05
N ALA A 289 -8.34 5.00 10.34
CA ALA A 289 -9.09 4.46 9.21
C ALA A 289 -9.03 2.93 9.24
N SER A 290 -10.06 2.30 8.67
CA SER A 290 -10.10 0.86 8.48
C SER A 290 -10.52 0.49 7.06
N SER A 291 -10.20 -0.73 6.66
CA SER A 291 -10.63 -1.38 5.43
C SER A 291 -11.00 -2.83 5.75
N LEU A 292 -12.07 -3.32 5.12
CA LEU A 292 -12.49 -4.71 5.17
C LEU A 292 -12.84 -5.16 3.75
N LEU A 293 -11.84 -5.71 3.07
CA LEU A 293 -11.93 -6.14 1.68
C LEU A 293 -12.22 -7.64 1.63
N SER A 294 -13.25 -8.03 0.90
CA SER A 294 -13.44 -9.43 0.51
C SER A 294 -13.08 -9.63 -0.94
N SER A 295 -12.68 -10.84 -1.30
CA SER A 295 -12.53 -11.22 -2.70
C SER A 295 -13.13 -12.58 -3.00
N LEU A 296 -13.62 -12.73 -4.22
CA LEU A 296 -14.11 -13.98 -4.78
C LEU A 296 -13.63 -14.08 -6.22
N GLY A 297 -13.09 -15.23 -6.61
CA GLY A 297 -12.74 -15.44 -8.00
C GLY A 297 -12.05 -16.76 -8.28
N VAL A 298 -11.27 -16.79 -9.35
CA VAL A 298 -10.67 -18.01 -9.88
C VAL A 298 -9.23 -17.73 -10.28
N ARG A 299 -8.35 -18.69 -10.00
CA ARG A 299 -7.01 -18.79 -10.58
C ARG A 299 -6.96 -19.98 -11.54
N LEU A 300 -6.36 -19.77 -12.70
CA LEU A 300 -6.13 -20.78 -13.73
C LEU A 300 -4.64 -21.01 -13.84
N ARG A 301 -4.20 -22.26 -13.68
CA ARG A 301 -2.77 -22.58 -13.60
C ARG A 301 -2.43 -23.76 -14.49
N LYS A 302 -1.27 -23.70 -15.17
CA LYS A 302 -0.75 -24.85 -15.93
C LYS A 302 0.75 -24.99 -15.72
N GLN A 303 1.22 -26.22 -15.51
CA GLN A 303 2.65 -26.53 -15.49
C GLN A 303 3.09 -27.09 -16.84
N TYR A 304 4.18 -26.56 -17.36
CA TYR A 304 4.87 -27.03 -18.57
C TYR A 304 6.27 -27.47 -18.19
N LYS A 305 6.62 -28.72 -18.54
CA LYS A 305 7.98 -29.23 -18.38
C LYS A 305 8.79 -28.86 -19.63
N ALA A 306 9.94 -28.25 -19.43
CA ALA A 306 10.92 -27.93 -20.46
C ALA A 306 12.29 -28.51 -20.07
N PRO A 307 13.23 -28.71 -21.00
CA PRO A 307 14.59 -29.16 -20.68
C PRO A 307 15.34 -28.22 -19.72
N SER A 308 14.96 -26.95 -19.68
CA SER A 308 15.55 -25.94 -18.80
C SER A 308 14.88 -25.86 -17.42
N GLY A 309 13.82 -26.63 -17.17
CA GLY A 309 13.05 -26.59 -15.93
C GLY A 309 11.53 -26.65 -16.13
N THR A 310 10.78 -26.31 -15.07
CA THR A 310 9.31 -26.23 -15.12
C THR A 310 8.86 -24.78 -15.21
N ILE A 311 8.04 -24.45 -16.20
CA ILE A 311 7.41 -23.14 -16.34
C ILE A 311 5.95 -23.27 -15.94
N THR A 312 5.47 -22.36 -15.10
CA THR A 312 4.11 -22.36 -14.57
C THR A 312 3.49 -20.98 -14.74
N PRO A 313 2.77 -20.73 -15.85
CA PRO A 313 1.86 -19.60 -15.92
C PRO A 313 0.63 -19.81 -15.04
N GLU A 314 0.19 -18.72 -14.44
CA GLU A 314 -1.03 -18.62 -13.65
C GLU A 314 -1.71 -17.29 -13.97
N VAL A 315 -3.01 -17.33 -14.25
CA VAL A 315 -3.84 -16.15 -14.46
C VAL A 315 -4.89 -16.12 -13.36
N LYS A 316 -5.18 -14.94 -12.80
CA LYS A 316 -6.24 -14.75 -11.80
C LYS A 316 -7.22 -13.68 -12.23
N ALA A 317 -8.48 -13.90 -11.88
CA ALA A 317 -9.55 -12.92 -11.99
C ALA A 317 -10.34 -12.96 -10.68
N LEU A 318 -10.36 -11.85 -9.95
CA LEU A 318 -11.02 -11.70 -8.66
C LEU A 318 -11.97 -10.50 -8.71
N TRP A 319 -13.17 -10.66 -8.19
CA TRP A 319 -14.01 -9.55 -7.77
C TRP A 319 -13.66 -9.19 -6.33
N LEU A 320 -13.55 -7.91 -6.04
CA LEU A 320 -13.23 -7.38 -4.71
C LEU A 320 -14.35 -6.47 -4.25
N HIS A 321 -14.70 -6.57 -2.98
CA HIS A 321 -15.73 -5.76 -2.34
C HIS A 321 -15.25 -5.18 -1.01
N GLU A 322 -15.23 -3.85 -0.91
CA GLU A 322 -14.91 -3.08 0.31
C GLU A 322 -16.18 -2.83 1.13
N PHE A 323 -16.20 -3.39 2.34
CA PHE A 323 -17.30 -3.25 3.28
C PHE A 323 -17.21 -1.97 4.12
N ALA A 324 -16.02 -1.40 4.33
CA ALA A 324 -15.88 -0.17 5.09
C ALA A 324 -16.63 0.99 4.39
N THR A 325 -17.48 1.68 5.14
CA THR A 325 -18.37 2.72 4.61
C THR A 325 -17.86 4.14 4.82
N ASP A 326 -16.98 4.34 5.79
CA ASP A 326 -16.62 5.68 6.25
C ASP A 326 -15.53 6.30 5.36
N ASP A 327 -15.79 7.54 4.93
CA ASP A 327 -14.84 8.37 4.19
C ASP A 327 -13.52 8.53 4.99
N TYR A 328 -12.41 8.72 4.27
CA TYR A 328 -11.17 9.10 4.93
C TYR A 328 -11.31 10.53 5.45
N THR A 329 -11.24 10.69 6.77
CA THR A 329 -11.46 11.97 7.45
C THR A 329 -10.20 12.44 8.14
N VAL A 330 -9.96 13.75 8.08
CA VAL A 330 -8.89 14.42 8.82
C VAL A 330 -9.50 15.65 9.49
N SER A 331 -9.33 15.76 10.81
CA SER A 331 -9.76 16.92 11.59
C SER A 331 -8.58 17.86 11.79
N ALA A 332 -8.78 19.12 11.43
CA ALA A 332 -7.72 20.13 11.45
C ALA A 332 -8.21 21.46 12.02
N ILE A 333 -7.27 22.25 12.52
CA ILE A 333 -7.45 23.62 12.97
C ILE A 333 -6.37 24.48 12.29
N PHE A 334 -6.71 25.70 11.88
CA PHE A 334 -5.70 26.66 11.42
C PHE A 334 -4.87 27.18 12.59
N SER A 335 -3.55 27.21 12.46
CA SER A 335 -2.64 27.71 13.52
C SER A 335 -2.92 29.18 13.86
N GLY A 336 -3.37 29.98 12.88
CA GLY A 336 -3.79 31.37 13.11
C GLY A 336 -5.23 31.53 13.65
N SER A 337 -5.98 30.43 13.81
CA SER A 337 -7.30 30.42 14.43
C SER A 337 -7.52 29.12 15.22
N PRO A 338 -6.94 29.02 16.44
CA PRO A 338 -6.95 27.78 17.22
C PRO A 338 -8.34 27.37 17.76
N LEU A 339 -9.39 28.17 17.50
CA LEU A 339 -10.74 27.97 18.04
C LEU A 339 -11.71 27.32 17.05
N SER A 340 -11.30 27.09 15.80
CA SER A 340 -12.21 26.56 14.79
C SER A 340 -11.69 25.32 14.08
N THR A 341 -12.18 24.17 14.52
CA THR A 341 -11.97 22.88 13.87
C THR A 341 -12.83 22.75 12.60
N PHE A 342 -12.25 22.13 11.58
CA PHE A 342 -12.95 21.64 10.41
C PHE A 342 -12.50 20.21 10.07
N THR A 343 -13.35 19.49 9.34
CA THR A 343 -13.07 18.12 8.91
C THR A 343 -13.04 18.05 7.41
N ILE A 344 -11.94 17.51 6.90
CA ILE A 344 -11.66 17.29 5.50
C ILE A 344 -11.95 15.83 5.18
N ARG A 345 -12.58 15.60 4.03
CA ARG A 345 -13.04 14.30 3.58
C ARG A 345 -12.45 13.93 2.22
N GLY A 346 -11.84 12.77 2.15
CA GLY A 346 -11.50 12.08 0.93
C GLY A 346 -12.40 10.86 0.80
N ASP A 347 -13.22 10.83 -0.26
CA ASP A 347 -14.10 9.69 -0.50
C ASP A 347 -13.25 8.44 -0.77
N ARG A 348 -13.74 7.28 -0.33
CA ARG A 348 -13.08 6.01 -0.62
C ARG A 348 -13.14 5.70 -2.12
N PRO A 349 -12.24 4.84 -2.64
CA PRO A 349 -12.45 4.21 -3.95
C PRO A 349 -13.81 3.49 -4.03
N ASP A 350 -14.29 3.26 -5.25
CA ASP A 350 -15.50 2.46 -5.48
C ASP A 350 -15.39 1.12 -4.75
N ARG A 351 -16.50 0.72 -4.11
CA ARG A 351 -16.57 -0.47 -3.27
C ARG A 351 -16.28 -1.73 -4.05
N ASN A 352 -16.63 -1.74 -5.34
CA ASN A 352 -16.42 -2.89 -6.20
C ASN A 352 -15.23 -2.66 -7.11
N SER A 353 -14.31 -3.61 -7.10
CA SER A 353 -13.18 -3.62 -8.01
C SER A 353 -13.04 -4.99 -8.66
N ALA A 354 -12.37 -5.04 -9.81
CA ALA A 354 -11.88 -6.25 -10.44
C ALA A 354 -10.36 -6.28 -10.33
N ASN A 355 -9.78 -7.41 -9.93
CA ASN A 355 -8.35 -7.67 -9.99
C ASN A 355 -8.08 -8.75 -11.04
N ALA A 356 -7.33 -8.39 -12.08
CA ALA A 356 -6.81 -9.32 -13.06
C ALA A 356 -5.29 -9.40 -12.91
N GLY A 357 -4.75 -10.63 -12.87
CA GLY A 357 -3.32 -10.81 -12.72
C GLY A 357 -2.75 -11.98 -13.52
N LEU A 358 -1.46 -11.89 -13.82
CA LEU A 358 -0.67 -12.91 -14.49
C LEU A 358 0.61 -13.13 -13.69
N THR A 359 0.87 -14.38 -13.32
CA THR A 359 2.10 -14.82 -12.67
C THR A 359 2.78 -15.88 -13.53
N LEU A 360 4.07 -15.69 -13.79
CA LEU A 360 4.93 -16.67 -14.45
C LEU A 360 6.00 -17.12 -13.46
N THR A 361 5.94 -18.41 -13.09
CA THR A 361 6.99 -19.03 -12.28
C THR A 361 7.86 -19.93 -13.16
N TRP A 362 9.17 -19.77 -13.13
CA TRP A 362 10.12 -20.68 -13.78
C TRP A 362 11.03 -21.30 -12.73
N GLU A 363 11.07 -22.63 -12.69
CA GLU A 363 11.88 -23.42 -11.76
C GLU A 363 12.89 -24.25 -12.53
N THR A 364 14.17 -23.98 -12.34
CA THR A 364 15.26 -24.76 -12.92
C THR A 364 15.46 -26.09 -12.18
N GLU A 365 15.99 -27.10 -12.87
CA GLU A 365 16.34 -28.38 -12.24
C GLU A 365 17.41 -28.25 -11.14
N LYS A 366 18.20 -27.16 -11.20
CA LYS A 366 19.25 -26.84 -10.25
C LYS A 366 18.75 -26.11 -8.99
N GLY A 367 17.43 -25.96 -8.81
CA GLY A 367 16.84 -25.40 -7.59
C GLY A 367 16.71 -23.88 -7.54
N MET A 368 17.03 -23.16 -8.62
CA MET A 368 16.71 -21.74 -8.77
C MET A 368 15.29 -21.57 -9.30
N GLY A 369 14.51 -20.68 -8.67
CA GLY A 369 13.18 -20.28 -9.08
C GLY A 369 13.10 -18.76 -9.32
N LEU A 370 12.53 -18.38 -10.46
CA LEU A 370 12.19 -17.00 -10.79
C LEU A 370 10.67 -16.86 -10.83
N CYS A 371 10.15 -15.76 -10.31
CA CYS A 371 8.73 -15.45 -10.29
C CYS A 371 8.53 -14.02 -10.81
N LEU A 372 7.74 -13.87 -11.85
CA LEU A 372 7.34 -12.58 -12.38
C LEU A 372 5.82 -12.48 -12.25
N SER A 373 5.33 -11.41 -11.64
CA SER A 373 3.88 -11.19 -11.47
C SER A 373 3.48 -9.80 -11.93
N TYR A 374 2.26 -9.70 -12.45
CA TYR A 374 1.60 -8.46 -12.84
C TYR A 374 0.15 -8.50 -12.37
N ASP A 375 -0.33 -7.39 -11.81
CA ASP A 375 -1.67 -7.21 -11.29
C ASP A 375 -2.26 -5.88 -11.75
N ALA A 376 -3.52 -5.90 -12.15
CA ALA A 376 -4.32 -4.73 -12.48
C ALA A 376 -5.59 -4.71 -11.63
N ILE A 377 -5.75 -3.68 -10.79
CA ILE A 377 -6.97 -3.41 -10.03
C ILE A 377 -7.75 -2.31 -10.74
N LEU A 378 -9.01 -2.59 -11.05
CA LEU A 378 -9.87 -1.73 -11.84
C LEU A 378 -11.18 -1.50 -11.10
N SER A 379 -11.60 -0.26 -10.98
CA SER A 379 -12.87 0.14 -10.36
C SER A 379 -13.42 1.36 -11.10
N GLY A 380 -14.63 1.83 -10.73
CA GLY A 380 -15.26 2.96 -11.41
C GLY A 380 -14.40 4.24 -11.42
N ASP A 381 -13.54 4.41 -10.43
CA ASP A 381 -12.86 5.68 -10.17
C ASP A 381 -11.41 5.52 -9.67
N HIS A 382 -10.90 4.29 -9.67
CA HIS A 382 -9.53 3.94 -9.33
C HIS A 382 -8.98 2.85 -10.26
N THR A 383 -7.75 3.05 -10.71
CA THR A 383 -7.00 2.08 -11.51
C THR A 383 -5.59 1.95 -10.95
N GLU A 384 -5.13 0.72 -10.75
CA GLU A 384 -3.81 0.43 -10.24
C GLU A 384 -3.15 -0.68 -11.05
N HIS A 385 -1.92 -0.46 -11.49
CA HIS A 385 -1.09 -1.46 -12.12
C HIS A 385 0.12 -1.71 -11.24
N GLY A 386 0.48 -2.96 -11.01
CA GLY A 386 1.74 -3.26 -10.36
C GLY A 386 2.33 -4.57 -10.80
N GLY A 387 3.59 -4.72 -10.48
CA GLY A 387 4.36 -5.91 -10.80
C GLY A 387 5.31 -6.26 -9.69
N SER A 388 5.72 -7.53 -9.67
CA SER A 388 6.76 -8.01 -8.77
C SER A 388 7.70 -8.95 -9.48
N LEU A 389 8.96 -8.92 -9.04
CA LEU A 389 10.00 -9.84 -9.46
C LEU A 389 10.56 -10.50 -8.21
N GLY A 390 10.42 -11.82 -8.17
CA GLY A 390 10.92 -12.66 -7.11
C GLY A 390 12.02 -13.58 -7.58
N VAL A 391 13.06 -13.67 -6.75
CA VAL A 391 14.07 -14.71 -6.89
C VAL A 391 14.02 -15.60 -5.66
N LYS A 392 14.21 -16.88 -5.93
CA LYS A 392 14.24 -17.91 -4.92
C LYS A 392 15.29 -18.92 -5.32
N TYR A 393 16.03 -19.42 -4.36
CA TYR A 393 17.13 -20.33 -4.65
C TYR A 393 17.20 -21.38 -3.56
N ARG A 394 17.34 -22.66 -3.92
CA ARG A 394 17.41 -23.81 -2.99
C ARG A 394 18.77 -24.51 -2.92
N TRP A 395 19.22 -24.81 -1.69
CA TRP A 395 20.31 -25.76 -1.37
C TRP A 395 19.83 -27.21 -1.16
#